data_AF-A0A2X2XQI5-F1
#
_entry.id   AF-A0A2X2XQI5-F1
#
_cell.length_a   1.000
_cell.length_b   1.000
_cell.length_c   1.000
_cell.angle_alpha   90.00
_cell.angle_beta   90.00
_cell.angle_gamma   90.00
#
_symmetry.space_group_name_H-M   'P 1'
#
loop_
_entity.id
_entity.type
_entity.pdbx_description
1 polymer ?
#
loop_
_entity_poly.entity_id
_entity_poly.type
_entity_poly.pdbx_seq_one_letter_code
_entity_poly.pdbx_strand_id
1 'polypeptide(L)'
;MYKEFGFWKEYGSHYSDSPSINSYRNKLINESYDKDKLVNYLNSGGIVAASSKFNFPHIFFNNTDRYGEFLLLTDGFWIWPEDLAEYVLGFDVVLPDDWYLHIIKNNYKISIEIKSEQEYIDWRD
;
A
#
# COMPACT_ATOMS: atom_id res chain seq x y z
N MET A 1 -10.31 1.76 -14.19
CA MET A 1 -10.64 1.17 -12.88
C MET A 1 -9.33 0.64 -12.31
N TYR A 2 -8.95 1.12 -11.13
CA TYR A 2 -7.71 0.69 -10.47
C TYR A 2 -7.86 -0.76 -9.95
N LYS A 3 -6.74 -1.47 -9.84
CA LYS A 3 -6.67 -2.72 -9.07
C LYS A 3 -6.34 -2.38 -7.63
N GLU A 4 -6.90 -3.12 -6.67
CA GLU A 4 -6.68 -2.86 -5.25
C GLU A 4 -5.84 -3.99 -4.63
N PHE A 5 -4.93 -3.63 -3.73
CA PHE A 5 -4.15 -4.58 -2.95
C PHE A 5 -3.82 -4.00 -1.58
N GLY A 6 -3.73 -4.85 -0.56
CA GLY A 6 -3.40 -4.40 0.79
C GLY A 6 -4.59 -4.22 1.72
N PHE A 7 -5.82 -4.52 1.28
CA PHE A 7 -7.01 -4.54 2.14
C PHE A 7 -7.27 -5.96 2.63
N TRP A 8 -7.05 -6.16 3.93
CA TRP A 8 -7.04 -7.47 4.55
C TRP A 8 -8.21 -7.63 5.51
N LYS A 9 -8.70 -8.86 5.67
CA LYS A 9 -9.76 -9.14 6.66
C LYS A 9 -9.35 -8.83 8.10
N GLU A 10 -8.05 -8.81 8.37
CA GLU A 10 -7.50 -8.48 9.68
C GLU A 10 -7.72 -7.01 10.08
N TYR A 11 -8.13 -6.12 9.16
CA TYR A 11 -8.54 -4.76 9.53
C TYR A 11 -9.83 -4.71 10.34
N GLY A 12 -10.68 -5.75 10.27
CA GLY A 12 -11.89 -5.84 11.08
C GLY A 12 -13.07 -6.46 10.32
N SER A 13 -14.22 -6.50 10.98
CA SER A 13 -15.44 -7.16 10.47
C SER A 13 -15.92 -6.61 9.13
N HIS A 14 -15.67 -5.33 8.82
CA HIS A 14 -16.00 -4.72 7.53
C HIS A 14 -15.20 -5.29 6.34
N TYR A 15 -14.10 -5.99 6.61
CA TYR A 15 -13.23 -6.60 5.61
C TYR A 15 -13.34 -8.13 5.63
N SER A 16 -14.39 -8.72 6.22
CA SER A 16 -14.49 -10.18 6.39
C SER A 16 -14.35 -10.99 5.10
N ASP A 17 -14.77 -10.40 3.98
CA ASP A 17 -14.73 -11.02 2.65
C ASP A 17 -13.40 -10.77 1.91
N SER A 18 -12.54 -9.91 2.44
CA SER A 18 -11.18 -9.69 1.95
C SER A 18 -10.29 -10.91 2.24
N PRO A 19 -9.23 -11.12 1.44
CA PRO A 19 -8.27 -12.17 1.75
C PRO A 19 -7.50 -11.86 3.04
N SER A 20 -6.92 -12.91 3.64
CA SER A 20 -6.01 -12.78 4.77
C SER A 20 -4.65 -12.28 4.30
N ILE A 21 -4.03 -11.36 5.03
CA ILE A 21 -2.65 -10.95 4.76
C ILE A 21 -1.68 -12.15 4.79
N ASN A 22 -1.99 -13.17 5.60
CA ASN A 22 -1.15 -14.36 5.72
C ASN A 22 -1.07 -15.17 4.42
N SER A 23 -2.07 -15.06 3.54
CA SER A 23 -2.04 -15.68 2.20
C SER A 23 -1.01 -15.03 1.28
N TYR A 24 -0.51 -13.84 1.64
CA TYR A 24 0.48 -13.08 0.89
C TYR A 24 1.82 -12.98 1.61
N ARG A 25 2.10 -13.88 2.56
CA ARG A 25 3.40 -13.95 3.23
C ARG A 25 4.24 -15.07 2.62
N ASN A 26 5.37 -14.70 2.04
CA ASN A 26 6.32 -15.67 1.49
C ASN A 26 7.74 -15.09 1.58
N LYS A 27 8.49 -15.55 2.59
CA LYS A 27 9.86 -15.10 2.85
C LYS A 27 10.80 -15.27 1.66
N LEU A 28 10.74 -16.41 0.96
CA LEU A 28 11.65 -16.70 -0.16
C LEU A 28 11.43 -15.75 -1.34
N ILE A 29 10.17 -15.48 -1.68
CA ILE A 29 9.83 -14.51 -2.74
C ILE A 29 10.19 -13.10 -2.26
N ASN A 30 9.84 -12.77 -1.02
CA ASN A 30 10.08 -11.46 -0.43
C ASN A 30 11.59 -11.10 -0.40
N GLU A 31 12.47 -12.06 -0.08
CA GLU A 31 13.93 -11.94 -0.11
C GLU A 31 14.50 -11.71 -1.52
N SER A 32 13.76 -12.07 -2.58
CA SER A 32 14.19 -11.83 -3.97
C SER A 32 14.00 -10.38 -4.43
N TYR A 33 13.26 -9.57 -3.67
CA TYR A 33 12.99 -8.18 -4.02
C TYR A 33 14.17 -7.27 -3.70
N ASP A 34 14.40 -6.28 -4.58
CA ASP A 34 15.19 -5.09 -4.23
C ASP A 34 14.38 -4.24 -3.23
N LYS A 35 14.62 -4.48 -1.93
CA LYS A 35 13.83 -3.92 -0.82
C LYS A 35 13.86 -2.41 -0.78
N ASP A 36 15.04 -1.82 -0.91
CA ASP A 36 15.20 -0.38 -0.82
C ASP A 36 14.41 0.32 -1.92
N LYS A 37 14.51 -0.16 -3.17
CA LYS A 37 13.74 0.41 -4.28
C LYS A 37 12.25 0.16 -4.14
N LEU A 38 11.85 -1.03 -3.69
CA LEU A 38 10.43 -1.38 -3.59
C LEU A 38 9.73 -0.59 -2.48
N VAL A 39 10.34 -0.47 -1.31
CA VAL A 39 9.79 0.32 -0.19
C VAL A 39 9.71 1.79 -0.58
N ASN A 40 10.76 2.32 -1.23
CA ASN A 40 10.74 3.69 -1.74
C ASN A 40 9.64 3.90 -2.79
N TYR A 41 9.42 2.92 -3.68
CA TYR A 41 8.32 2.96 -4.64
C TYR A 41 6.97 3.07 -3.94
N LEU A 42 6.69 2.14 -3.03
CA LEU A 42 5.42 2.03 -2.29
C LEU A 42 5.13 3.28 -1.45
N ASN A 43 6.15 3.88 -0.84
CA ASN A 43 6.04 5.12 -0.05
C ASN A 43 5.88 6.37 -0.92
N SER A 44 6.15 6.28 -2.23
CA SER A 44 6.18 7.44 -3.12
C SER A 44 4.96 7.55 -4.05
N GLY A 45 3.94 6.71 -3.82
CA GLY A 45 2.70 6.72 -4.58
C GLY A 45 1.98 8.07 -4.49
N GLY A 46 1.19 8.38 -5.52
CA GLY A 46 0.27 9.50 -5.48
C GLY A 46 -0.84 9.23 -4.47
N ILE A 47 -1.30 10.26 -3.77
CA ILE A 47 -2.37 10.10 -2.76
C ILE A 47 -3.71 10.08 -3.49
N VAL A 48 -4.54 9.08 -3.22
CA VAL A 48 -5.93 8.98 -3.73
C VAL A 48 -6.93 9.40 -2.65
N ALA A 49 -6.66 9.03 -1.40
CA ALA A 49 -7.49 9.39 -0.27
C ALA A 49 -6.65 9.44 1.01
N ALA A 50 -7.11 10.25 1.96
CA ALA A 50 -6.55 10.32 3.30
C ALA A 50 -7.67 10.12 4.33
N SER A 51 -7.37 9.38 5.39
CA SER A 51 -8.26 9.16 6.52
C SER A 51 -7.46 9.17 7.83
N SER A 52 -8.11 8.93 8.96
CA SER A 52 -7.43 8.76 10.24
C SER A 52 -7.01 7.30 10.44
N LYS A 53 -5.76 7.09 10.88
CA LYS A 53 -5.24 5.79 11.33
C LYS A 53 -6.05 5.16 12.48
N PHE A 54 -6.82 5.96 13.20
CA PHE A 54 -7.68 5.46 14.28
C PHE A 54 -8.66 4.38 13.80
N ASN A 55 -9.10 4.45 12.54
CA ASN A 55 -10.01 3.47 11.94
C ASN A 55 -9.29 2.27 11.29
N PHE A 56 -7.96 2.27 11.24
CA PHE A 56 -7.13 1.29 10.53
C PHE A 56 -6.04 0.74 11.46
N PRO A 57 -6.36 -0.29 12.28
CA PRO A 57 -5.41 -0.86 13.22
C PRO A 57 -4.22 -1.49 12.50
N HIS A 58 -3.08 -1.54 13.17
CA HIS A 58 -1.89 -2.18 12.60
C HIS A 58 -2.08 -3.69 12.65
N ILE A 59 -2.05 -4.36 11.50
CA ILE A 59 -2.45 -5.78 11.42
C ILE A 59 -1.53 -6.71 12.22
N PHE A 60 -0.24 -6.42 12.30
CA PHE A 60 0.72 -7.25 13.04
C PHE A 60 0.96 -6.82 14.49
N PHE A 61 0.44 -5.65 14.90
CA PHE A 61 0.59 -5.15 16.27
C PHE A 61 -0.80 -4.95 16.84
N ASN A 62 -1.24 -5.91 17.66
CA ASN A 62 -2.59 -5.90 18.21
C ASN A 62 -2.88 -4.61 18.99
N ASN A 63 -4.00 -3.98 18.68
CA ASN A 63 -4.66 -2.94 19.49
C ASN A 63 -3.75 -1.80 19.96
N THR A 64 -2.79 -1.38 19.14
CA THR A 64 -2.15 -0.09 19.37
C THR A 64 -3.00 0.97 18.70
N ASP A 65 -3.52 1.91 19.49
CA ASP A 65 -4.13 3.12 18.93
C ASP A 65 -3.09 3.80 18.04
N ARG A 66 -3.44 3.95 16.76
CA ARG A 66 -2.59 4.63 15.79
C ARG A 66 -3.12 6.02 15.57
N TYR A 67 -2.24 6.99 15.73
CA TYR A 67 -2.54 8.40 15.49
C TYR A 67 -1.88 8.86 14.18
N GLY A 68 -2.46 9.88 13.56
CA GLY A 68 -2.01 10.44 12.28
C GLY A 68 -2.87 10.05 11.10
N GLU A 69 -2.41 10.43 9.91
CA GLU A 69 -3.02 10.14 8.63
C GLU A 69 -2.80 8.68 8.23
N PHE A 70 -3.80 8.12 7.57
CA PHE A 70 -3.77 6.86 6.83
C PHE A 70 -4.01 7.19 5.37
N LEU A 71 -3.04 6.89 4.52
CA LEU A 71 -3.08 7.24 3.10
C LEU A 71 -3.38 6.01 2.24
N LEU A 72 -4.26 6.19 1.25
CA LEU A 72 -4.37 5.30 0.11
C LEU A 72 -3.55 5.88 -1.03
N LEU A 73 -2.57 5.11 -1.48
CA LEU A 73 -1.59 5.49 -2.48
C LEU A 73 -1.86 4.80 -3.82
N THR A 74 -1.36 5.37 -4.91
CA THR A 74 -1.48 4.83 -6.27
C THR A 74 -0.24 5.05 -7.13
N ASP A 75 -0.05 4.18 -8.12
CA ASP A 75 0.90 4.35 -9.23
C ASP A 75 0.18 4.66 -10.56
N GLY A 76 -1.14 4.85 -10.52
CA GLY A 76 -1.99 5.01 -11.70
C GLY A 76 -2.63 3.70 -12.18
N PHE A 77 -2.24 2.55 -11.63
CA PHE A 77 -2.82 1.24 -11.95
C PHE A 77 -3.30 0.48 -10.72
N TRP A 78 -2.52 0.54 -9.63
CA TRP A 78 -2.81 -0.10 -8.35
C TRP A 78 -3.10 0.92 -7.27
N ILE A 79 -3.99 0.58 -6.34
CA ILE A 79 -4.23 1.31 -5.10
C ILE A 79 -3.82 0.43 -3.92
N TRP A 80 -3.12 1.01 -2.95
CA TRP A 80 -2.72 0.34 -1.73
C TRP A 80 -2.68 1.26 -0.50
N PRO A 81 -2.90 0.72 0.71
CA PRO A 81 -2.57 1.41 1.96
C PRO A 81 -1.09 1.70 2.12
N GLU A 82 -0.72 2.86 2.65
CA GLU A 82 0.68 3.23 2.94
C GLU A 82 1.44 2.20 3.78
N ASP A 83 0.75 1.48 4.67
CA ASP A 83 1.33 0.45 5.54
C ASP A 83 1.95 -0.72 4.76
N LEU A 84 1.55 -0.91 3.50
CA LEU A 84 2.07 -2.00 2.68
C LEU A 84 3.59 -1.96 2.56
N ALA A 85 4.20 -0.77 2.55
CA ALA A 85 5.66 -0.63 2.51
C ALA A 85 6.31 -1.24 3.76
N GLU A 86 5.75 -0.96 4.94
CA GLU A 86 6.19 -1.56 6.20
C GLU A 86 5.98 -3.08 6.19
N TYR A 87 4.84 -3.55 5.68
CA TYR A 87 4.52 -4.97 5.64
C TYR A 87 5.44 -5.77 4.71
N VAL A 88 5.81 -5.19 3.58
CA VAL A 88 6.80 -5.76 2.65
C VAL A 88 8.19 -5.80 3.27
N LEU A 89 8.55 -4.79 4.07
CA LEU A 89 9.87 -4.66 4.69
C LEU A 89 10.05 -5.56 5.92
N GLY A 90 9.07 -5.56 6.82
CA GLY A 90 9.19 -6.16 8.16
C GLY A 90 8.44 -7.48 8.36
N PHE A 91 7.53 -7.85 7.46
CA PHE A 91 6.57 -8.94 7.71
C PHE A 91 6.44 -9.97 6.57
N ASP A 92 7.40 -10.00 5.66
CA ASP A 92 7.48 -10.93 4.51
C ASP A 92 6.28 -10.87 3.55
N VAL A 93 5.52 -9.77 3.55
CA VAL A 93 4.39 -9.60 2.62
C VAL A 93 4.91 -9.44 1.20
N VAL A 94 4.29 -10.14 0.25
CA VAL A 94 4.66 -10.11 -1.17
C VAL A 94 3.56 -9.49 -2.00
N LEU A 95 3.95 -8.79 -3.06
CA LEU A 95 3.03 -8.23 -4.04
C LEU A 95 2.55 -9.31 -5.01
N PRO A 96 1.39 -9.12 -5.67
CA PRO A 96 1.01 -9.89 -6.85
C PRO A 96 2.08 -9.80 -7.94
N ASP A 97 2.34 -10.91 -8.63
CA ASP A 97 3.39 -10.99 -9.65
C ASP A 97 3.23 -9.96 -10.76
N ASP A 98 2.00 -9.73 -11.24
CA ASP A 98 1.73 -8.76 -12.31
C ASP A 98 2.00 -7.32 -11.86
N TRP A 99 1.77 -7.00 -10.59
CA TRP A 99 2.14 -5.71 -10.03
C TRP A 99 3.65 -5.58 -9.89
N TYR A 100 4.33 -6.57 -9.32
CA TYR A 100 5.78 -6.49 -9.15
C TYR A 100 6.51 -6.39 -10.50
N LEU A 101 6.07 -7.12 -11.52
CA LEU A 101 6.57 -6.99 -12.89
C LEU A 101 6.32 -5.60 -13.47
N HIS A 102 5.17 -4.98 -13.19
CA HIS A 102 4.90 -3.60 -13.58
C HIS A 102 5.90 -2.62 -12.96
N ILE A 103 6.16 -2.75 -11.65
CA ILE A 103 7.12 -1.92 -10.92
C ILE A 103 8.53 -2.04 -11.52
N ILE A 104 8.99 -3.26 -11.77
CA ILE A 104 10.30 -3.52 -12.39
C ILE A 104 10.37 -2.92 -13.80
N LYS A 105 9.34 -3.13 -14.62
CA LYS A 105 9.28 -2.61 -15.99
C LYS A 105 9.39 -1.09 -16.03
N ASN A 106 8.82 -0.42 -15.04
CA ASN A 106 8.89 1.03 -14.88
C ASN A 106 10.10 1.51 -14.07
N ASN A 107 11.03 0.60 -13.76
CA ASN A 107 12.26 0.88 -13.03
C ASN A 107 12.01 1.57 -11.68
N TYR A 108 10.98 1.11 -10.94
CA TYR A 108 10.59 1.66 -9.64
C TYR A 108 10.26 3.15 -9.67
N LYS A 109 9.73 3.65 -10.79
CA LYS A 109 9.31 5.05 -10.94
C LYS A 109 7.81 5.15 -11.13
N ILE A 110 7.21 6.07 -10.40
CA ILE A 110 5.84 6.55 -10.58
C ILE A 110 5.94 7.93 -11.23
N SER A 111 5.11 8.21 -12.23
CA SER A 111 5.17 9.47 -12.96
C SER A 111 4.79 10.65 -12.07
N ILE A 112 5.31 11.84 -12.38
CA ILE A 112 5.03 13.02 -11.55
C ILE A 112 3.56 13.40 -11.60
N GLU A 113 2.90 13.20 -12.75
CA GLU A 113 1.49 13.55 -12.94
C GLU A 113 0.58 12.79 -11.97
N ILE A 114 0.87 11.52 -11.71
CA ILE A 114 0.15 10.70 -10.73
C ILE A 114 0.39 11.21 -9.30
N LYS A 115 1.61 11.64 -8.99
CA LYS A 115 1.96 12.15 -7.65
C LYS A 115 1.31 13.50 -7.36
N SER A 116 1.18 14.36 -8.38
CA SER A 116 0.64 15.71 -8.27
C SER A 116 -0.87 15.79 -8.50
N GLU A 117 -1.56 14.68 -8.72
CA GLU A 117 -2.98 14.67 -9.13
C GLU A 117 -3.89 15.40 -8.13
N GLN A 118 -3.50 15.45 -6.85
CA GLN A 118 -4.23 16.16 -5.78
C GLN A 118 -3.71 17.58 -5.48
N GLU A 119 -2.57 18.01 -6.03
CA GLU A 119 -2.01 19.36 -5.76
C GLU A 119 -2.89 20.49 -6.33
N TYR A 120 -3.75 20.16 -7.29
CA TYR A 120 -4.60 21.11 -8.00
C TYR A 120 -6.08 21.06 -7.59
N ILE A 121 -6.40 20.34 -6.51
CA ILE A 121 -7.78 20.36 -5.97
C ILE A 121 -8.00 21.72 -5.29
N ASP A 122 -8.85 22.56 -5.90
CA ASP A 122 -9.29 23.80 -5.28
C ASP A 122 -10.23 23.47 -4.12
N TRP A 123 -9.68 23.46 -2.90
CA TRP A 123 -10.42 23.21 -1.66
C TRP A 123 -11.28 24.41 -1.21
N ARG A 124 -11.52 25.38 -2.09
CA ARG A 124 -12.38 26.53 -1.76
C ARG A 124 -13.85 26.13 -1.88
N ASP A 125 -14.46 25.96 -0.72
CA ASP A 125 -15.91 26.06 -0.52
C ASP A 125 -16.44 27.45 -0.89
#